data_AF-A0A2T3ZMI8-F1
#
_entry.id   AF-A0A2T3ZMI8-F1
#
_cell.length_a   1.000
_cell.length_b   1.000
_cell.length_c   1.000
_cell.angle_alpha   90.00
_cell.angle_beta   90.00
_cell.angle_gamma   90.00
#
_symmetry.space_group_name_H-M   'P 1'
#
loop_
_entity.id
_entity.type
_entity.pdbx_description
1 polymer ?
#
loop_
_entity_poly.entity_id
_entity_poly.type
_entity_poly.pdbx_seq_one_letter_code
_entity_poly.pdbx_strand_id
1 'polypeptide(L)'
;MASAYTMSFSPPMQITTKPSSPIKSGANIKITAKLAVADPAGSYMAHADALDASGQEVKGILRGQLAASWAPMNGGNAAEIIEFKFDRMNISEPGSYQIRIQAYKQVTGGINQLTKTTIPVEVTN
;
A
#
# COMPACT_ATOMS: atom_id res chain seq x y z
N MET A 1 11.66 31.02 -23.66
CA MET A 1 11.28 30.62 -22.29
C MET A 1 11.08 29.12 -22.30
N ALA A 2 12.01 28.35 -21.73
CA ALA A 2 11.88 26.90 -21.69
C ALA A 2 10.89 26.54 -20.57
N SER A 3 9.72 26.04 -20.96
CA SER A 3 8.74 25.49 -20.02
C SER A 3 9.36 24.26 -19.37
N ALA A 4 9.66 24.34 -18.07
CA ALA A 4 10.15 23.21 -17.30
C ALA A 4 9.02 22.19 -17.21
N TYR A 5 9.08 21.14 -18.02
CA TYR A 5 8.32 19.93 -17.80
C TYR A 5 8.81 19.31 -16.49
N THR A 6 8.22 19.70 -15.37
CA THR A 6 8.37 18.93 -14.14
C THR A 6 7.57 17.66 -14.34
N MET A 7 8.21 16.63 -14.90
CA MET A 7 7.73 15.27 -14.77
C MET A 7 7.73 14.98 -13.27
N SER A 8 6.58 15.20 -12.62
CA SER A 8 6.38 14.83 -11.22
C SER A 8 6.27 13.31 -11.19
N PHE A 9 7.41 12.63 -11.29
CA PHE A 9 7.52 11.23 -10.93
C PHE A 9 7.21 11.17 -9.45
N SER A 10 5.97 10.85 -9.10
CA SER A 10 5.63 10.49 -7.72
C SER A 10 6.60 9.37 -7.33
N PRO A 11 7.43 9.55 -6.30
CA PRO A 11 8.42 8.53 -5.94
C PRO A 11 7.73 7.19 -5.69
N PRO A 12 8.37 6.06 -6.05
CA PRO A 12 7.77 4.76 -5.82
C PRO A 12 7.44 4.58 -4.34
N MET A 13 6.31 3.94 -4.04
CA MET A 13 5.95 3.61 -2.67
C MET A 13 6.97 2.62 -2.09
N GLN A 14 7.55 2.98 -0.95
CA GLN A 14 8.57 2.21 -0.27
C GLN A 14 7.96 1.40 0.87
N ILE A 15 8.20 0.09 0.88
CA ILE A 15 7.87 -0.76 2.02
C ILE A 15 8.94 -0.62 3.10
N THR A 16 8.54 -0.20 4.28
CA THR A 16 9.43 0.03 5.44
C THR A 16 9.26 -1.01 6.53
N THR A 17 8.11 -1.68 6.57
CA THR A 17 7.88 -2.86 7.40
C THR A 17 7.19 -3.90 6.55
N LYS A 18 7.68 -5.14 6.60
CA LYS A 18 7.09 -6.31 5.95
C LYS A 18 7.14 -7.50 6.90
N PRO A 19 6.21 -8.47 6.78
CA PRO A 19 6.29 -9.69 7.55
C PRO A 19 7.58 -10.46 7.23
N SER A 20 8.12 -11.16 8.23
CA SER A 20 9.13 -12.19 8.02
C SER A 20 8.48 -13.38 7.32
N SER A 21 9.10 -13.85 6.24
CA SER A 21 8.69 -15.05 5.51
C SER A 21 9.55 -16.25 5.98
N PRO A 22 8.97 -17.44 6.20
CA PRO A 22 7.55 -17.78 6.05
C PRO A 22 6.66 -17.24 7.17
N ILE A 23 5.39 -16.99 6.84
CA ILE A 23 4.32 -16.54 7.74
C ILE A 23 3.45 -17.75 8.10
N LYS A 24 3.03 -17.87 9.36
CA LYS A 24 2.05 -18.89 9.73
C LYS A 24 0.65 -18.50 9.21
N SER A 25 -0.08 -19.44 8.61
CA SER A 25 -1.44 -19.25 8.15
C SER A 25 -2.33 -18.70 9.27
N GLY A 26 -3.13 -17.68 8.94
CA GLY A 26 -4.00 -16.96 9.87
C GLY A 26 -3.28 -16.04 10.87
N ALA A 27 -1.94 -16.01 10.90
CA ALA A 27 -1.22 -15.08 11.75
C ALA A 27 -1.38 -13.63 11.28
N ASN A 28 -1.51 -12.71 12.24
CA ASN A 28 -1.54 -11.30 11.93
C ASN A 28 -0.18 -10.84 11.40
N ILE A 29 -0.21 -10.12 10.29
CA ILE A 29 0.94 -9.49 9.66
C ILE A 29 0.80 -7.98 9.64
N LYS A 30 1.95 -7.31 9.68
CA LYS A 30 2.06 -5.86 9.63
C LYS A 30 2.83 -5.43 8.40
N ILE A 31 2.28 -4.45 7.70
CA ILE A 31 2.96 -3.79 6.57
C ILE A 31 2.86 -2.29 6.76
N THR A 32 4.00 -1.62 6.60
CA THR A 32 4.08 -0.16 6.61
C THR A 32 4.67 0.28 5.28
N ALA A 33 3.92 1.11 4.56
CA ALA A 33 4.32 1.67 3.28
C ALA A 33 4.44 3.20 3.40
N LYS A 34 5.52 3.76 2.86
CA LYS A 34 5.74 5.21 2.77
C LYS A 34 5.64 5.66 1.34
N LEU A 35 4.97 6.79 1.12
CA LEU A 35 4.84 7.41 -0.18
C LEU A 35 5.21 8.87 -0.08
N ALA A 36 6.14 9.32 -0.91
CA ALA A 36 6.36 10.76 -1.08
C ALA A 36 5.28 11.34 -1.99
N VAL A 37 4.72 12.47 -1.60
CA VAL A 37 3.56 13.08 -2.28
C VAL A 37 3.87 14.52 -2.69
N ALA A 38 3.40 14.88 -3.89
CA ALA A 38 3.55 16.25 -4.40
C ALA A 38 2.52 17.23 -3.80
N ASP A 39 1.43 16.73 -3.23
CA ASP A 39 0.38 17.53 -2.60
C ASP A 39 0.19 17.10 -1.14
N PRO A 40 0.95 17.68 -0.21
CA PRO A 40 0.88 17.36 1.22
C PRO A 40 -0.48 17.62 1.88
N ALA A 41 -1.38 18.36 1.23
CA ALA A 41 -2.74 18.63 1.72
C ALA A 41 -3.79 17.65 1.16
N GLY A 42 -3.37 16.74 0.27
CA GLY A 42 -4.25 15.79 -0.40
C GLY A 42 -4.84 14.74 0.54
N SER A 43 -5.95 14.15 0.11
CA SER A 43 -6.52 12.94 0.73
C SER A 43 -6.02 11.71 -0.01
N TYR A 44 -5.40 10.79 0.73
CA TYR A 44 -4.74 9.62 0.19
C TYR A 44 -5.27 8.34 0.82
N MET A 45 -5.27 7.27 0.05
CA MET A 45 -5.66 5.95 0.52
C MET A 45 -4.76 4.88 -0.08
N ALA A 46 -4.60 3.77 0.62
CA ALA A 46 -3.93 2.59 0.12
C ALA A 46 -4.80 1.35 0.37
N HIS A 47 -4.79 0.44 -0.59
CA HIS A 47 -5.48 -0.84 -0.54
C HIS A 47 -4.47 -1.98 -0.68
N ALA A 48 -4.71 -3.08 0.05
CA ALA A 48 -3.93 -4.29 0.01
C ALA A 48 -4.74 -5.44 -0.59
N ASP A 49 -4.15 -6.17 -1.53
CA ASP A 49 -4.71 -7.38 -2.11
C ASP A 49 -3.65 -8.48 -2.24
N ALA A 50 -4.09 -9.73 -2.38
CA ALA A 50 -3.20 -10.86 -2.60
C ALA A 50 -3.20 -11.26 -4.07
N LEU A 51 -2.01 -11.56 -4.57
CA LEU A 51 -1.79 -12.22 -5.84
C LEU A 51 -1.21 -13.61 -5.58
N ASP A 52 -1.48 -14.55 -6.46
CA ASP A 52 -0.77 -15.83 -6.48
C ASP A 52 0.68 -15.66 -6.97
N ALA A 53 1.43 -16.77 -6.97
CA ALA A 53 2.81 -16.79 -7.44
C ALA A 53 2.98 -16.32 -8.91
N SER A 54 1.93 -16.44 -9.74
CA SER A 54 1.91 -15.99 -11.13
C SER A 54 1.51 -14.52 -11.31
N GLY A 55 1.12 -13.84 -10.21
CA GLY A 55 0.70 -12.44 -10.21
C GLY A 55 -0.79 -12.23 -10.49
N GLN A 56 -1.61 -13.28 -10.45
CA GLN A 56 -3.07 -13.18 -10.60
C GLN A 56 -3.73 -12.89 -9.26
N GLU A 57 -4.74 -12.02 -9.26
CA GLU A 57 -5.47 -11.66 -8.04
C GLU A 57 -6.24 -12.84 -7.47
N VAL A 58 -6.04 -13.12 -6.18
CA VAL A 58 -6.73 -14.18 -5.45
C VAL A 58 -7.63 -13.58 -4.37
N LYS A 59 -8.94 -13.76 -4.53
CA LYS A 59 -9.94 -13.18 -3.63
C LYS A 59 -10.14 -14.04 -2.38
N GLY A 60 -10.31 -13.39 -1.23
CA GLY A 60 -10.64 -14.05 0.04
C GLY A 60 -9.45 -14.68 0.78
N ILE A 61 -8.25 -14.66 0.19
CA ILE A 61 -7.00 -15.17 0.78
C ILE A 61 -6.42 -14.16 1.78
N LEU A 62 -6.26 -12.90 1.37
CA LEU A 62 -5.86 -11.81 2.25
C LEU A 62 -7.11 -11.28 2.98
N ARG A 63 -7.06 -11.22 4.31
CA ARG A 63 -8.17 -10.78 5.16
C ARG A 63 -7.72 -9.76 6.19
N GLY A 64 -8.70 -9.13 6.84
CA GLY A 64 -8.49 -8.16 7.92
C GLY A 64 -8.50 -6.72 7.42
N GLN A 65 -7.57 -5.90 7.88
CA GLN A 65 -7.45 -4.50 7.49
C GLN A 65 -6.80 -4.37 6.11
N LEU A 66 -7.62 -4.34 5.06
CA LEU A 66 -7.16 -4.24 3.66
C LEU A 66 -7.05 -2.80 3.16
N ALA A 67 -7.46 -1.81 3.94
CA ALA A 67 -7.39 -0.41 3.57
C ALA A 67 -6.72 0.43 4.68
N ALA A 68 -5.96 1.44 4.24
CA ALA A 68 -5.38 2.47 5.08
C ALA A 68 -5.63 3.82 4.43
N SER A 69 -5.90 4.85 5.22
CA SER A 69 -6.09 6.21 4.73
C SER A 69 -5.10 7.15 5.41
N TRP A 70 -4.78 8.23 4.70
CA TRP A 70 -4.03 9.35 5.23
C TRP A 70 -4.72 10.63 4.81
N ALA A 71 -4.97 11.49 5.79
CA ALA A 71 -5.42 12.86 5.59
C ALA A 71 -4.70 13.74 6.62
N PRO A 72 -4.33 14.97 6.26
CA PRO A 72 -3.81 15.90 7.23
C PRO A 72 -4.91 16.19 8.26
N MET A 73 -4.60 16.06 9.55
CA MET A 73 -5.52 16.51 10.60
C MET A 73 -5.69 18.03 10.47
N ASN A 74 -6.86 18.57 10.78
CA ASN A 74 -7.07 20.03 10.76
C ASN A 74 -6.03 20.71 11.68
N GLY A 75 -5.16 21.54 11.09
CA GLY A 75 -4.04 22.19 11.78
C GLY A 75 -2.75 21.36 11.90
N GLY A 76 -2.72 20.15 11.33
CA GLY A 76 -1.54 19.28 11.26
C GLY A 76 -0.63 19.64 10.08
N ASN A 77 0.67 19.34 10.23
CA ASN A 77 1.66 19.61 9.19
C ASN A 77 1.36 18.80 7.93
N ALA A 78 1.24 19.52 6.81
CA ALA A 78 1.48 18.99 5.48
C ALA A 78 2.74 18.11 5.50
N ALA A 79 2.61 16.84 5.11
CA ALA A 79 3.72 15.90 5.06
C ALA A 79 4.08 15.60 3.60
N GLU A 80 5.33 15.84 3.24
CA GLU A 80 5.88 15.44 1.93
C GLU A 80 6.02 13.91 1.81
N ILE A 81 5.95 13.20 2.94
CA ILE A 81 5.97 11.73 3.04
C ILE A 81 4.82 11.28 3.92
N ILE A 82 3.91 10.49 3.34
CA ILE A 82 2.79 9.88 4.04
C ILE A 82 3.08 8.40 4.36
N GLU A 83 2.47 7.89 5.42
CA GLU A 83 2.65 6.53 5.89
C GLU A 83 1.31 5.80 5.95
N PHE A 84 1.21 4.67 5.26
CA PHE A 84 0.09 3.74 5.31
C PHE A 84 0.43 2.54 6.17
N LYS A 85 -0.37 2.30 7.20
CA LYS A 85 -0.19 1.19 8.15
C LYS A 85 -1.31 0.17 7.99
N PHE A 86 -0.90 -1.07 7.76
CA PHE A 86 -1.77 -2.24 7.73
C PHE A 86 -1.35 -3.13 8.89
N ASP A 87 -1.99 -3.00 10.04
CA ASP A 87 -1.53 -3.62 11.29
C ASP A 87 -2.19 -4.98 11.60
N ARG A 88 -3.25 -5.30 10.86
CA ARG A 88 -4.14 -6.43 11.14
C ARG A 88 -4.57 -7.13 9.85
N MET A 89 -3.60 -7.51 9.01
CA MET A 89 -3.86 -8.39 7.86
C MET A 89 -3.52 -9.83 8.22
N ASN A 90 -4.08 -10.81 7.52
CA ASN A 90 -3.60 -12.19 7.55
C ASN A 90 -3.83 -12.87 6.19
N ILE A 91 -3.10 -13.95 5.95
CA ILE A 91 -3.31 -14.84 4.81
C ILE A 91 -3.87 -16.16 5.36
N SER A 92 -5.04 -16.57 4.87
CA SER A 92 -5.81 -17.67 5.45
C SER A 92 -5.36 -19.07 5.02
N GLU A 93 -4.54 -19.17 3.97
CA GLU A 93 -4.16 -20.45 3.36
C GLU A 93 -2.64 -20.53 3.15
N PRO A 94 -2.02 -21.70 3.37
CA PRO A 94 -0.62 -21.92 3.02
C PRO A 94 -0.37 -21.81 1.52
N GLY A 95 0.82 -21.34 1.15
CA GLY A 95 1.23 -21.18 -0.24
C GLY A 95 2.15 -20.00 -0.46
N SER A 96 2.57 -19.82 -1.71
CA SER A 96 3.40 -18.70 -2.15
C SER A 96 2.52 -17.60 -2.74
N TYR A 97 2.56 -16.40 -2.17
CA TYR A 97 1.73 -15.28 -2.56
C TYR A 97 2.55 -14.00 -2.74
N GLN A 98 1.96 -13.00 -3.36
CA GLN A 98 2.45 -11.63 -3.33
C GLN A 98 1.38 -10.74 -2.70
N ILE A 99 1.76 -9.95 -1.70
CA ILE A 99 0.89 -8.90 -1.18
C ILE A 99 1.14 -7.65 -2.01
N ARG A 100 0.13 -7.18 -2.72
CA ARG A 100 0.17 -5.94 -3.49
C ARG A 100 -0.45 -4.82 -2.66
N ILE A 101 0.28 -3.71 -2.52
CA ILE A 101 -0.22 -2.47 -1.95
C ILE A 101 -0.39 -1.47 -3.10
N GLN A 102 -1.57 -0.90 -3.25
CA GLN A 102 -1.90 0.11 -4.25
C GLN A 102 -2.24 1.41 -3.52
N ALA A 103 -1.60 2.52 -3.90
CA ALA A 103 -1.87 3.83 -3.32
C ALA A 103 -2.62 4.71 -4.32
N TYR A 104 -3.52 5.54 -3.78
CA TYR A 104 -4.43 6.38 -4.53
C TYR A 104 -4.52 7.78 -3.91
N LYS A 105 -4.83 8.76 -4.76
CA LYS A 105 -5.22 10.11 -4.35
C LYS A 105 -6.69 10.32 -4.67
N GLN A 106 -7.46 10.83 -3.71
CA GLN A 106 -8.79 11.33 -3.98
C GLN A 106 -8.70 12.70 -4.67
N VAL A 107 -9.38 12.84 -5.79
CA VAL A 107 -9.45 14.07 -6.57
C VAL A 107 -10.90 14.45 -6.82
N THR A 108 -11.17 15.70 -7.19
CA THR A 108 -12.51 16.11 -7.59
C THR A 108 -13.01 15.22 -8.73
N GLY A 109 -14.11 14.50 -8.51
CA GLY A 109 -14.70 13.61 -9.50
C GLY A 109 -14.17 12.17 -9.52
N GLY A 110 -13.26 11.76 -8.63
CA GLY A 110 -12.85 10.36 -8.57
C GLY A 110 -11.61 10.03 -7.72
N ILE A 111 -11.03 8.88 -8.02
CA ILE A 111 -9.85 8.32 -7.34
C ILE A 111 -8.80 8.00 -8.40
N ASN A 112 -7.60 8.57 -8.26
CA ASN A 112 -6.48 8.30 -9.16
C ASN A 112 -5.48 7.36 -8.48
N GLN A 113 -5.15 6.23 -9.12
CA GLN A 113 -4.06 5.39 -8.65
C GLN A 113 -2.72 6.10 -8.89
N LEU A 114 -1.92 6.23 -7.84
CA LEU A 114 -0.60 6.86 -7.89
C LEU A 114 0.49 5.84 -8.20
N THR A 115 0.49 4.74 -7.45
CA THR A 115 1.55 3.74 -7.52
C THR A 115 1.08 2.42 -6.92
N LYS A 116 1.86 1.36 -7.15
CA LYS A 116 1.66 0.05 -6.55
C LYS A 116 3.01 -0.60 -6.29
N THR A 117 3.08 -1.44 -5.27
CA THR A 117 4.26 -2.25 -4.94
C THR A 117 3.84 -3.63 -4.48
N THR A 118 4.68 -4.64 -4.69
CA THR A 118 4.39 -6.02 -4.29
C THR A 118 5.47 -6.56 -3.38
N ILE A 119 5.08 -7.44 -2.46
CA ILE A 119 5.98 -8.11 -1.52
C ILE A 119 5.71 -9.61 -1.63
N PRO A 120 6.70 -10.42 -2.02
CA PRO A 120 6.56 -11.87 -1.99
C PRO A 120 6.52 -12.37 -0.55
N VAL A 121 5.65 -13.35 -0.29
CA VAL A 121 5.49 -13.99 1.02
C VAL A 121 5.22 -15.48 0.84
N GLU A 122 5.86 -16.29 1.66
CA GLU A 122 5.54 -17.71 1.81
C GLU A 122 4.69 -17.90 3.05
N VAL A 123 3.66 -18.74 2.96
CA VAL A 123 2.74 -19.05 4.05
C VAL A 123 2.78 -20.53 4.35
N THR A 124 3.01 -20.89 5.61
CA THR A 124 3.05 -22.26 6.12
C THR A 124 1.91 -22.53 7.09
N ASN A 125 1.67 -23.80 7.43
CA ASN A 125 0.69 -24.19 8.46
C ASN A 125 1.07 -23.70 9.88
#